data_AF-A0A2T3IY37-F1
#
_entry.id   AF-A0A2T3IY37-F1
#
_cell.length_a   1.000
_cell.length_b   1.000
_cell.length_c   1.000
_cell.angle_alpha   90.00
_cell.angle_beta   90.00
_cell.angle_gamma   90.00
#
_symmetry.space_group_name_H-M   'P 1'
#
loop_
_entity.id
_entity.type
_entity.pdbx_description
1 polymer ?
#
loop_
_entity_poly.entity_id
_entity_poly.type
_entity_poly.pdbx_seq_one_letter_code
_entity_poly.pdbx_strand_id
1 'polypeptide(L)'
;MTKEEVTLYAAIVAACTSIVSLVFNSKLTILREKRMLLWSKELDRINELEEKAGLAVEIVLNYSSPSILKSDYPPVQQDLKYIAGRFARYPELSSTIRDLRQYCDITYGDKIDRQDFQESAEKVSHYYSSLIEECDKITKRDKT
;
A
#
# COMPACT_ATOMS: atom_id res chain seq x y z
N MET A 1 34.23 -21.04 51.29
CA MET A 1 33.73 -19.88 50.52
C MET A 1 33.61 -18.70 51.45
N THR A 2 34.48 -17.71 51.28
CA THR A 2 34.36 -16.43 51.99
C THR A 2 33.29 -15.57 51.32
N LYS A 3 32.70 -14.63 52.06
CA LYS A 3 31.65 -13.73 51.53
C LYS A 3 32.14 -12.95 50.29
N GLU A 4 33.43 -12.64 50.25
CA GLU A 4 34.10 -11.91 49.17
C GLU A 4 34.11 -12.68 47.85
N GLU A 5 34.36 -14.00 47.90
CA GLU A 5 34.29 -14.87 46.72
C GLU A 5 32.87 -14.92 46.14
N VAL A 6 31.85 -15.04 47.00
CA VAL A 6 30.44 -15.05 46.57
C VAL A 6 30.07 -13.73 45.88
N THR A 7 30.49 -12.59 46.43
CA THR A 7 30.23 -11.28 45.84
C THR A 7 30.94 -11.09 44.49
N LEU A 8 32.16 -11.61 44.33
CA LEU A 8 32.89 -11.55 43.07
C LEU A 8 32.20 -12.40 41.99
N TYR A 9 31.83 -13.64 42.32
CA TYR A 9 31.09 -14.51 41.41
C TYR A 9 29.74 -13.90 40.99
N ALA A 10 28.99 -13.35 41.94
CA ALA A 10 27.72 -12.68 41.67
C ALA A 10 27.90 -11.47 40.73
N ALA A 11 28.96 -10.66 40.92
CA ALA A 11 29.26 -9.52 40.06
C ALA A 11 29.59 -9.94 38.62
N ILE A 12 30.37 -11.02 38.44
CA ILE A 12 30.70 -11.54 37.11
C ILE A 12 29.45 -12.09 36.41
N VAL A 13 28.61 -12.86 37.11
CA VAL A 13 27.37 -13.40 36.55
C VAL A 13 26.40 -12.27 36.17
N ALA A 14 26.30 -11.22 37.00
CA ALA A 14 25.48 -10.05 36.71
C ALA A 14 26.01 -9.28 35.48
N ALA A 15 27.33 -9.12 35.35
CA ALA A 15 27.93 -8.49 34.18
C ALA A 15 27.66 -9.29 32.90
N CYS A 16 27.83 -10.62 32.94
CA CYS A 16 27.54 -11.50 31.81
C CYS A 16 26.06 -11.47 31.41
N THR A 17 25.14 -11.56 32.37
CA THR A 17 23.70 -11.50 32.08
C THR A 17 23.28 -10.13 31.52
N SER A 18 23.88 -9.04 31.98
CA SER A 18 23.66 -7.70 31.41
C SER A 18 24.12 -7.59 29.96
N ILE A 19 25.34 -8.06 29.65
CA ILE A 19 25.87 -8.05 28.28
C ILE A 19 25.00 -8.90 27.35
N VAL A 20 24.63 -10.11 27.78
CA VAL A 20 23.76 -11.00 27.01
C VAL A 20 22.41 -10.32 26.76
N SER A 21 21.78 -9.77 27.80
CA SER A 21 20.48 -9.08 27.67
C SER A 21 20.56 -7.90 26.70
N LEU A 22 21.64 -7.12 26.74
CA LEU A 22 21.85 -5.99 25.84
C LEU A 22 21.96 -6.43 24.38
N VAL A 23 22.72 -7.51 24.12
CA VAL A 23 22.89 -8.06 22.77
C VAL A 23 21.57 -8.62 22.22
N PHE A 24 20.82 -9.36 23.05
CA PHE A 24 19.51 -9.89 22.66
C PHE A 24 18.51 -8.78 22.38
N ASN A 25 18.41 -7.78 23.27
CA ASN A 25 17.54 -6.63 23.08
C ASN A 25 17.91 -5.83 21.82
N SER A 26 19.20 -5.57 21.60
CA SER A 26 19.68 -4.87 20.42
C SER A 26 19.31 -5.61 19.12
N LYS A 27 19.52 -6.93 19.07
CA LYS A 27 19.12 -7.74 17.90
C LYS A 27 17.61 -7.72 17.66
N LEU A 28 16.81 -7.83 18.72
CA LEU A 28 15.35 -7.77 18.61
C LEU A 28 14.87 -6.41 18.11
N THR A 29 15.47 -5.32 18.59
CA THR A 29 15.18 -3.96 18.15
C THR A 29 15.49 -3.79 16.66
N ILE A 30 16.68 -4.20 16.21
CA ILE A 30 17.06 -4.11 14.78
C ILE A 30 16.09 -4.91 13.88
N LEU A 31 15.67 -6.11 14.32
CA LEU A 31 14.72 -6.92 13.56
C LEU A 31 13.32 -6.30 13.53
N ARG A 32 12.91 -5.59 14.59
CA ARG A 32 11.66 -4.82 14.61
C ARG A 32 11.74 -3.62 13.70
N GLU A 33 12.82 -2.85 13.77
CA GLU A 33 13.06 -1.68 12.91
C GLU A 33 13.04 -2.05 11.43
N LYS A 34 13.72 -3.12 11.04
CA LYS A 34 13.69 -3.61 9.65
C LYS A 34 12.28 -3.98 9.19
N ARG A 35 11.49 -4.63 10.04
CA ARG A 35 10.09 -4.98 9.74
C ARG A 35 9.22 -3.72 9.61
N MET A 36 9.36 -2.78 10.55
CA MET A 36 8.63 -1.50 10.50
C MET A 36 8.99 -0.70 9.25
N LEU A 37 10.25 -0.70 8.82
CA LEU A 37 10.67 0.02 7.61
C LEU A 37 10.10 -0.62 6.34
N LEU A 38 10.15 -1.94 6.22
CA LEU A 38 9.53 -2.65 5.10
C LEU A 38 8.02 -2.43 5.06
N TRP A 39 7.38 -2.41 6.23
CA TRP A 39 5.96 -2.16 6.36
C TRP A 39 5.58 -0.74 6.00
N SER A 40 6.32 0.26 6.51
CA SER A 40 6.14 1.67 6.15
C SER A 40 6.21 1.86 4.64
N LYS A 41 7.21 1.25 3.99
CA LYS A 41 7.35 1.31 2.53
C LYS A 41 6.17 0.66 1.80
N GLU A 42 5.59 -0.39 2.36
CA GLU A 42 4.40 -1.02 1.76
C GLU A 42 3.16 -0.14 1.90
N LEU A 43 2.97 0.50 3.06
CA LEU A 43 1.91 1.49 3.27
C LEU A 43 2.05 2.68 2.34
N ASP A 44 3.27 3.21 2.17
CA ASP A 44 3.52 4.31 1.24
C ASP A 44 3.11 3.95 -0.19
N ARG A 45 3.36 2.70 -0.61
CA ARG A 45 2.94 2.21 -1.93
C ARG A 45 1.42 2.10 -2.06
N ILE A 46 0.74 1.66 -1.00
CA ILE A 46 -0.73 1.55 -0.99
C ILE A 46 -1.35 2.94 -1.07
N ASN A 47 -0.84 3.90 -0.29
CA ASN A 47 -1.27 5.30 -0.35
C ASN A 47 -1.05 5.90 -1.75
N GLU A 48 0.12 5.66 -2.35
CA GLU A 48 0.42 6.08 -3.74
C GLU A 48 -0.60 5.51 -4.73
N LEU A 49 -1.01 4.24 -4.57
CA LEU A 49 -2.04 3.63 -5.39
C LEU A 49 -3.41 4.31 -5.19
N GLU A 50 -3.83 4.51 -3.94
CA GLU A 50 -5.13 5.12 -3.61
C GLU A 50 -5.23 6.53 -4.19
N GLU A 51 -4.19 7.35 -4.04
CA GLU A 51 -4.15 8.71 -4.61
C GLU A 51 -4.29 8.68 -6.14
N LYS A 52 -3.55 7.79 -6.81
CA LYS A 52 -3.58 7.66 -8.28
C LYS A 52 -4.91 7.10 -8.79
N ALA A 53 -5.46 6.12 -8.08
CA ALA A 53 -6.77 5.55 -8.39
C ALA A 53 -7.88 6.59 -8.20
N GLY A 54 -7.86 7.33 -7.08
CA GLY A 54 -8.80 8.40 -6.81
C GLY A 54 -8.73 9.51 -7.86
N LEU A 55 -7.52 9.91 -8.27
CA LEU A 55 -7.34 10.88 -9.34
C LEU A 55 -7.91 10.39 -10.68
N ALA A 56 -7.71 9.12 -11.03
CA ALA A 56 -8.24 8.55 -12.27
C ALA A 56 -9.78 8.56 -12.27
N VAL A 57 -10.38 8.14 -11.15
CA VAL A 57 -11.84 8.13 -10.96
C VAL A 57 -12.40 9.55 -11.05
N GLU A 58 -11.78 10.51 -10.36
CA GLU A 58 -12.18 11.92 -10.40
C GLU A 58 -12.18 12.44 -11.84
N ILE A 59 -11.07 12.26 -12.57
CA ILE A 59 -10.93 12.73 -13.95
C ILE A 59 -12.01 12.13 -14.85
N VAL A 60 -12.20 10.81 -14.75
CA VAL A 60 -13.09 10.07 -15.66
C VAL A 60 -14.55 10.23 -15.32
N LEU A 61 -14.92 10.43 -14.05
CA LEU A 61 -16.31 10.64 -13.65
C LEU A 61 -16.74 12.11 -13.69
N ASN A 62 -15.81 13.06 -13.56
CA ASN A 62 -16.12 14.48 -13.60
C ASN A 62 -16.78 14.91 -14.93
N TYR A 63 -17.75 15.82 -14.86
CA TYR A 63 -18.43 16.44 -16.01
C TYR A 63 -17.56 17.46 -16.76
N SER A 64 -16.25 17.22 -16.81
CA SER A 64 -15.29 18.06 -17.53
C SER A 64 -15.47 17.96 -19.04
N SER A 65 -15.07 19.00 -19.76
CA SER A 65 -15.14 19.00 -21.22
C SER A 65 -14.20 17.94 -21.82
N PRO A 66 -14.54 17.37 -23.00
CA PRO A 66 -13.69 16.35 -23.65
C PRO A 66 -12.25 16.81 -23.92
N SER A 67 -12.01 18.12 -24.07
CA SER A 67 -10.66 18.67 -24.26
C SER A 67 -9.79 18.56 -23.00
N ILE A 68 -10.37 18.76 -21.82
CA ILE A 68 -9.67 18.62 -20.54
C ILE A 68 -9.38 17.14 -20.28
N LEU A 69 -10.39 16.30 -20.52
CA LEU A 69 -10.28 14.84 -20.33
C LEU A 69 -9.14 14.23 -21.18
N LYS A 70 -8.96 14.69 -22.43
CA LYS A 70 -7.87 14.24 -23.32
C LYS A 70 -6.47 14.63 -22.84
N SER A 71 -6.35 15.72 -22.08
CA SER A 71 -5.08 16.16 -21.50
C SER A 71 -4.75 15.37 -20.24
N ASP A 72 -5.73 15.22 -19.35
CA ASP A 72 -5.45 14.87 -17.96
C ASP A 72 -5.49 13.36 -17.70
N TYR A 73 -6.30 12.61 -18.45
CA TYR A 73 -6.44 11.16 -18.23
C TYR A 73 -5.23 10.32 -18.69
N PRO A 74 -4.64 10.52 -19.90
CA PRO A 74 -3.58 9.64 -20.39
C PRO A 74 -2.36 9.48 -19.47
N PRO A 75 -1.84 10.55 -18.81
CA PRO A 75 -0.76 10.42 -17.84
C PRO A 75 -1.13 9.50 -16.67
N VAL A 76 -2.34 9.66 -16.12
CA VAL A 76 -2.81 8.87 -14.97
C VAL A 76 -3.08 7.42 -15.35
N GLN A 77 -3.62 7.19 -16.55
CA GLN A 77 -3.80 5.85 -17.11
C GLN A 77 -2.47 5.10 -17.21
N GLN A 78 -1.42 5.80 -17.68
CA GLN A 78 -0.09 5.22 -17.81
C GLN A 78 0.47 4.83 -16.44
N ASP A 79 0.34 5.71 -15.42
CA ASP A 79 0.75 5.40 -14.04
C ASP A 79 0.06 4.14 -13.51
N LEU A 80 -1.27 4.05 -13.61
CA LEU A 80 -2.05 2.90 -13.14
C LEU A 80 -1.63 1.58 -13.80
N LYS A 81 -1.27 1.62 -15.10
CA LYS A 81 -0.78 0.44 -15.83
C LYS A 81 0.48 -0.15 -15.18
N TYR A 82 1.42 0.68 -14.75
CA TYR A 82 2.66 0.21 -14.11
C TYR A 82 2.42 -0.21 -12.66
N ILE A 83 1.52 0.48 -11.96
CA ILE A 83 1.22 0.19 -10.55
C ILE A 83 0.62 -1.22 -10.38
N ALA A 84 -0.26 -1.66 -11.27
CA ALA A 84 -0.84 -3.02 -11.21
C ALA A 84 0.21 -4.14 -11.12
N GLY A 85 1.33 -3.98 -11.86
CA GLY A 85 2.44 -4.94 -11.84
C GLY A 85 3.26 -4.90 -10.56
N ARG A 86 3.35 -3.74 -9.89
CA ARG A 86 4.04 -3.60 -8.59
C ARG A 86 3.34 -4.42 -7.50
N PHE A 87 2.02 -4.59 -7.58
CA PHE A 87 1.22 -5.31 -6.59
C PHE A 87 1.01 -6.80 -6.91
N ALA A 88 1.87 -7.43 -7.71
CA ALA A 88 1.78 -8.87 -8.02
C ALA A 88 1.78 -9.79 -6.79
N ARG A 89 2.29 -9.33 -5.63
CA ARG A 89 2.22 -10.03 -4.34
C ARG A 89 0.80 -10.18 -3.80
N TYR A 90 -0.13 -9.32 -4.21
CA TYR A 90 -1.53 -9.31 -3.81
C TYR A 90 -2.40 -9.49 -5.06
N PRO A 91 -2.68 -10.73 -5.48
CA PRO A 91 -3.38 -11.03 -6.72
C PRO A 91 -4.74 -10.35 -6.85
N GLU A 92 -5.49 -10.30 -5.75
CA GLU A 92 -6.82 -9.69 -5.66
C GLU A 92 -6.73 -8.18 -5.91
N LEU A 93 -5.87 -7.48 -5.17
CA LEU A 93 -5.60 -6.05 -5.40
C LEU A 93 -5.10 -5.80 -6.84
N SER A 94 -4.18 -6.61 -7.34
CA SER A 94 -3.67 -6.48 -8.71
C SER A 94 -4.76 -6.66 -9.77
N SER A 95 -5.72 -7.58 -9.54
CA SER A 95 -6.89 -7.74 -10.41
C SER A 95 -7.77 -6.49 -10.36
N THR A 96 -8.13 -6.03 -9.16
CA THR A 96 -9.01 -4.88 -8.99
C THR A 96 -8.42 -3.60 -9.58
N ILE A 97 -7.10 -3.39 -9.52
CA ILE A 97 -6.44 -2.27 -10.21
C ILE A 97 -6.62 -2.36 -11.73
N ARG A 98 -6.51 -3.55 -12.31
CA ARG A 98 -6.69 -3.74 -13.77
C ARG A 98 -8.14 -3.51 -14.18
N ASP A 99 -9.08 -4.01 -13.39
CA ASP A 99 -10.51 -3.84 -13.64
C ASP A 99 -10.90 -2.36 -13.54
N LEU A 100 -10.45 -1.67 -12.48
CA LEU A 100 -10.63 -0.23 -12.33
C LEU A 100 -10.08 0.53 -13.54
N ARG A 101 -8.82 0.27 -13.92
CA ARG A 101 -8.21 0.90 -15.09
C ARG A 101 -9.01 0.64 -16.37
N GLN A 102 -9.46 -0.60 -16.58
CA GLN A 102 -10.23 -0.96 -17.77
C GLN A 102 -11.54 -0.16 -17.84
N TYR A 103 -12.29 -0.06 -16.75
CA TYR A 103 -13.54 0.69 -16.76
C TYR A 103 -13.32 2.21 -16.80
N CYS A 104 -12.20 2.71 -16.29
CA CYS A 104 -11.78 4.09 -16.53
C CYS A 104 -11.49 4.32 -18.03
N ASP A 105 -10.81 3.39 -18.70
CA ASP A 105 -10.51 3.47 -20.14
C ASP A 105 -11.79 3.45 -21.00
N ILE A 106 -12.75 2.60 -20.65
CA ILE A 106 -14.06 2.52 -21.31
C ILE A 106 -14.82 3.83 -21.12
N THR A 107 -14.99 4.28 -19.87
CA THR A 107 -15.72 5.51 -19.55
C THR A 107 -15.08 6.74 -20.19
N TYR A 108 -13.74 6.77 -20.27
CA TYR A 108 -13.01 7.78 -21.02
C TYR A 108 -13.41 7.77 -22.50
N GLY A 109 -13.39 6.61 -23.15
CA GLY A 109 -13.81 6.44 -24.54
C GLY A 109 -15.24 6.91 -24.78
N ASP A 110 -16.18 6.46 -23.96
CA ASP A 110 -17.60 6.80 -24.05
C ASP A 110 -17.82 8.32 -23.93
N LYS A 111 -17.10 8.98 -23.01
CA LYS A 111 -17.14 10.45 -22.87
C LYS A 111 -16.57 11.19 -24.07
N ILE A 112 -15.48 10.70 -24.65
CA ILE A 112 -14.89 11.31 -25.86
C ILE A 112 -15.84 11.18 -27.05
N ASP A 113 -16.50 10.03 -27.17
CA ASP A 113 -17.43 9.71 -28.26
C ASP A 113 -18.85 10.24 -28.01
N ARG A 114 -19.08 10.93 -26.88
CA ARG A 114 -20.39 11.48 -26.44
C ARG A 114 -21.48 10.42 -26.33
N GLN A 115 -21.09 9.20 -25.96
CA GLN A 115 -22.00 8.10 -25.67
C GLN A 115 -22.50 8.21 -24.24
N ASP A 116 -23.58 7.48 -23.94
CA ASP A 116 -24.01 7.30 -22.56
C ASP A 116 -22.94 6.49 -21.82
N PHE A 117 -22.40 7.09 -20.75
CA PHE A 117 -21.32 6.51 -19.94
C PHE A 117 -21.83 6.13 -18.54
N GLN A 118 -23.14 6.15 -18.27
CA GLN A 118 -23.68 5.90 -16.94
C GLN A 118 -23.36 4.48 -16.45
N GLU A 119 -23.50 3.47 -17.32
CA GLU A 119 -23.18 2.08 -16.98
C GLU A 119 -21.68 1.93 -16.64
N SER A 120 -20.81 2.50 -17.46
CA SER A 120 -19.37 2.42 -17.24
C SER A 120 -18.94 3.21 -16.00
N ALA A 121 -19.58 4.34 -15.69
CA ALA A 121 -19.36 5.13 -14.48
C ALA A 121 -19.74 4.38 -13.20
N GLU A 122 -20.85 3.64 -13.22
CA GLU A 122 -21.25 2.76 -12.10
C GLU A 122 -20.20 1.67 -11.87
N LYS A 123 -19.65 1.10 -12.95
CA LYS A 123 -18.56 0.11 -12.86
C LYS A 123 -17.27 0.72 -12.30
N VAL A 124 -16.87 1.91 -12.75
CA VAL A 124 -15.72 2.64 -12.17
C VAL A 124 -15.89 2.81 -10.66
N SER A 125 -17.06 3.25 -10.21
CA SER A 125 -17.36 3.45 -8.78
C SER A 125 -17.33 2.14 -7.99
N HIS A 126 -17.85 1.06 -8.58
CA HIS A 126 -17.81 -0.28 -7.99
C HIS A 126 -16.37 -0.77 -7.80
N TYR A 127 -15.56 -0.78 -8.86
CA TYR A 127 -14.19 -1.28 -8.78
C TYR A 127 -13.28 -0.38 -7.95
N TYR A 128 -13.56 0.93 -7.87
CA TYR A 128 -12.86 1.81 -6.94
C TYR A 128 -13.15 1.43 -5.49
N SER A 129 -14.42 1.16 -5.16
CA SER A 129 -14.80 0.69 -3.82
C SER A 129 -14.14 -0.65 -3.48
N SER A 130 -14.13 -1.60 -4.43
CA SER A 130 -13.42 -2.86 -4.26
C SER A 130 -11.91 -2.67 -4.08
N LEU A 131 -11.29 -1.68 -4.74
CA LEU A 131 -9.87 -1.38 -4.58
C LEU A 131 -9.59 -0.93 -3.14
N ILE A 132 -10.40 -0.02 -2.61
CA ILE A 132 -10.27 0.46 -1.22
C ILE A 132 -10.45 -0.70 -0.24
N GLU A 133 -11.42 -1.59 -0.47
CA GLU A 133 -11.60 -2.78 0.38
C GLU A 133 -10.36 -3.70 0.39
N GLU A 134 -9.74 -3.92 -0.76
CA GLU A 134 -8.50 -4.72 -0.85
C GLU A 134 -7.30 -4.02 -0.18
N CYS A 135 -7.16 -2.71 -0.34
CA CYS A 135 -6.16 -1.92 0.39
C CYS A 135 -6.36 -2.00 1.91
N ASP A 136 -7.62 -1.90 2.36
CA ASP A 136 -8.01 -2.03 3.75
C ASP A 136 -7.67 -3.42 4.33
N LYS A 137 -7.91 -4.49 3.55
CA LYS A 137 -7.57 -5.86 3.96
C LYS A 137 -6.07 -6.01 4.20
N ILE A 138 -5.24 -5.44 3.32
CA ILE A 138 -3.78 -5.50 3.46
C ILE A 138 -3.35 -4.71 4.70
N THR A 139 -3.87 -3.50 4.89
CA THR A 139 -3.54 -2.62 6.01
C THR A 139 -4.02 -3.19 7.36
N LYS A 140 -5.15 -3.90 7.41
CA LYS A 140 -5.70 -4.53 8.62
C LYS A 140 -5.01 -5.84 8.98
N ARG A 141 -4.50 -6.59 7.99
CA ARG A 141 -3.84 -7.90 8.21
C ARG A 141 -2.64 -7.83 9.17
N ASP A 142 -1.98 -6.68 9.27
CA ASP A 142 -0.80 -6.48 10.15
C ASP A 142 -1.15 -5.98 11.57
N LYS A 143 -2.42 -5.64 11.84
CA LYS A 143 -2.89 -5.30 13.21
C LYS A 143 -3.13 -6.53 14.10
N THR A 144 -3.01 -7.74 13.54
CA THR A 144 -3.31 -9.03 14.21
C THR A 144 -2.04 -9.85 14.34
#